data_AF-A0A8B3LIF1-F1
#
_entry.id   AF-A0A8B3LIF1-F1
#
_cell.length_a   1.000
_cell.length_b   1.000
_cell.length_c   1.000
_cell.angle_alpha   90.00
_cell.angle_beta   90.00
_cell.angle_gamma   90.00
#
_symmetry.space_group_name_H-M   'P 1'
#
loop_
_entity.id
_entity.type
_entity.pdbx_description
1 polymer ?
#
loop_
_entity_poly.entity_id
_entity_poly.type
_entity_poly.pdbx_seq_one_letter_code
_entity_poly.pdbx_strand_id
1 'polypeptide(L)'
;MNAFSRRGACPALSAPMQTGDGLLVRLNPVAGGPSSGGPTSGGPTSGGLSPKLLIGLAESALRHGNGIMEVTARGSLQIRGLTTDSAMLLAAEVDALDIAVRTGVPVETGPLAGIDPQEIADPRPLAERIRAAIEEAGLAQRLGPKVSVIVDGGGQLGLDSVTADVRLAATRSGARIQWQVSVAGDGQNAKPLAFADEGAARDIAVAALRMIAEKGREAHARDLSERQLASLAGWHSTAPPSVLPDISPSRGEIGSFTAGSPLAASTVGERGSPSAISPLEGEMSGRTEGGAVEHSRRPIGFFNVSHATALGIALPYGSMPADKLIALAQHALSLNTTEIRLAPGRALLFL
;
A
#
# COMPACT_ATOMS: atom_id res chain seq x y z
N MET A 1 -19.76 -6.71 1.59
CA MET A 1 -20.27 -6.07 0.35
C MET A 1 -19.36 -4.87 0.15
N ASN A 2 -18.47 -4.93 -0.83
CA ASN A 2 -17.35 -3.99 -0.97
C ASN A 2 -17.83 -2.54 -1.15
N ALA A 3 -17.18 -1.54 -0.53
CA ALA A 3 -17.43 -0.11 -0.75
C ALA A 3 -16.96 0.40 -2.14
N PHE A 4 -17.50 -0.18 -3.21
CA PHE A 4 -17.51 0.43 -4.53
C PHE A 4 -18.74 1.32 -4.63
N SER A 5 -18.55 2.60 -4.97
CA SER A 5 -19.71 3.42 -5.33
C SER A 5 -20.12 3.06 -6.76
N ARG A 6 -21.37 2.61 -6.93
CA ARG A 6 -21.97 2.26 -8.24
C ARG A 6 -23.28 3.00 -8.52
N ARG A 7 -23.70 3.94 -7.66
CA ARG A 7 -25.00 4.64 -7.83
C ARG A 7 -24.95 6.06 -7.27
N GLY A 8 -24.97 7.05 -8.16
CA GLY A 8 -25.51 8.39 -7.89
C GLY A 8 -24.70 9.30 -6.97
N ALA A 9 -23.54 8.85 -6.48
CA ALA A 9 -22.59 9.68 -5.75
C ALA A 9 -21.21 9.02 -5.82
N CYS A 10 -20.40 9.31 -6.84
CA CYS A 10 -18.99 8.97 -6.81
C CYS A 10 -18.30 9.89 -5.78
N PRO A 11 -17.82 9.37 -4.62
CA PRO A 11 -17.33 10.24 -3.54
C PRO A 11 -16.08 11.03 -3.92
N ALA A 12 -15.29 10.48 -4.86
CA ALA A 12 -14.14 11.16 -5.46
C ALA A 12 -14.52 12.42 -6.26
N LEU A 13 -15.76 12.47 -6.75
CA LEU A 13 -16.34 13.56 -7.54
C LEU A 13 -17.17 14.52 -6.68
N SER A 14 -17.58 14.12 -5.47
CA SER A 14 -18.32 14.97 -4.52
C SER A 14 -17.43 15.87 -3.65
N ALA A 15 -16.11 15.68 -3.68
CA ALA A 15 -15.15 16.55 -3.00
C ALA A 15 -13.96 16.91 -3.93
N PRO A 16 -14.21 17.56 -5.07
CA PRO A 16 -13.16 17.95 -5.99
C PRO A 16 -12.25 19.02 -5.37
N MET A 17 -10.98 19.00 -5.73
CA MET A 17 -9.98 19.93 -5.18
C MET A 17 -9.80 21.13 -6.11
N GLN A 18 -9.83 22.35 -5.56
CA GLN A 18 -9.57 23.56 -6.32
C GLN A 18 -8.10 23.64 -6.76
N THR A 19 -7.88 23.94 -8.04
CA THR A 19 -6.59 24.15 -8.68
C THR A 19 -6.63 25.42 -9.55
N GLY A 20 -5.47 25.84 -10.08
CA GLY A 20 -5.37 27.05 -10.91
C GLY A 20 -6.14 26.99 -12.22
N ASP A 21 -6.50 25.79 -12.67
CA ASP A 21 -7.25 25.49 -13.89
C ASP A 21 -8.72 25.12 -13.63
N GLY A 22 -9.22 25.20 -12.39
CA GLY A 22 -10.58 24.83 -12.02
C GLY A 22 -10.59 23.78 -10.91
N LEU A 23 -11.31 22.69 -11.12
CA LEU A 23 -11.44 21.58 -10.20
C LEU A 23 -10.65 20.36 -10.72
N LEU A 24 -10.12 19.60 -9.75
CA LEU A 24 -9.40 18.36 -9.95
C LEU A 24 -10.15 17.21 -9.27
N VAL A 25 -10.34 16.13 -10.02
CA VAL A 25 -10.89 14.88 -9.49
C VAL A 25 -9.80 13.81 -9.49
N ARG A 26 -9.76 12.99 -8.44
CA ARG A 26 -8.87 11.82 -8.35
C ARG A 26 -9.68 10.54 -8.32
N LEU A 27 -9.44 9.65 -9.27
CA LEU A 27 -10.09 8.35 -9.38
C LEU A 27 -9.06 7.23 -9.11
N ASN A 28 -9.48 6.18 -8.43
CA ASN A 28 -8.79 4.89 -8.47
C ASN A 28 -9.75 3.90 -9.17
N PRO A 29 -9.81 3.96 -10.51
CA PRO A 29 -10.79 3.25 -11.29
C PRO A 29 -10.37 1.79 -11.45
N VAL A 30 -11.33 0.89 -11.24
CA VAL A 30 -11.21 -0.53 -11.57
C VAL A 30 -12.36 -0.92 -12.48
N ALA A 31 -12.20 -1.98 -13.27
CA ALA A 31 -13.30 -2.51 -14.05
C ALA A 31 -14.52 -2.76 -13.15
N GLY A 32 -15.66 -2.13 -13.46
CA GLY A 32 -16.96 -2.50 -12.93
C GLY A 32 -17.72 -3.36 -13.95
N GLY A 33 -18.74 -4.07 -13.46
CA GLY A 33 -19.63 -4.90 -14.28
C GLY A 33 -19.29 -6.39 -14.38
N PRO A 34 -20.31 -7.28 -14.43
CA PRO A 34 -20.11 -8.69 -14.73
C PRO A 34 -19.59 -8.83 -16.15
N SER A 35 -18.70 -9.80 -16.37
CA SER A 35 -18.24 -10.24 -17.68
C SER A 35 -19.35 -10.16 -18.74
N SER A 36 -19.26 -9.21 -19.66
CA SER A 36 -20.00 -9.25 -20.93
C SER A 36 -19.39 -10.32 -21.85
N GLY A 37 -19.40 -11.55 -21.33
CA GLY A 37 -18.76 -12.75 -21.83
C GLY A 37 -18.99 -13.92 -20.88
N GLY A 38 -20.24 -14.21 -20.52
CA GLY A 38 -20.68 -15.45 -19.86
C GLY A 38 -20.07 -15.77 -18.48
N PRO A 39 -20.65 -16.74 -17.74
CA PRO A 39 -20.05 -17.28 -16.53
C PRO A 39 -19.09 -18.41 -16.93
N THR A 40 -17.86 -18.07 -17.31
CA THR A 40 -16.78 -19.07 -17.36
C THR A 40 -15.56 -18.50 -16.65
N SER A 41 -15.27 -19.13 -15.51
CA SER A 41 -14.16 -18.90 -14.56
C SER A 41 -14.29 -17.66 -13.67
N GLY A 42 -14.73 -17.89 -12.42
CA GLY A 42 -14.64 -16.95 -11.31
C GLY A 42 -13.19 -16.71 -10.91
N GLY A 43 -12.48 -15.91 -11.70
CA GLY A 43 -11.20 -15.32 -11.33
C GLY A 43 -11.41 -14.02 -10.54
N PRO A 44 -10.51 -13.66 -9.61
CA PRO A 44 -10.56 -12.37 -8.91
C PRO A 44 -10.57 -11.23 -9.92
N THR A 45 -11.45 -10.24 -9.70
CA THR A 45 -11.58 -9.03 -10.52
C THR A 45 -10.21 -8.44 -10.83
N SER A 46 -9.86 -8.41 -12.12
CA SER A 46 -8.67 -7.77 -12.65
C SER A 46 -8.61 -6.30 -12.17
N GLY A 47 -7.50 -5.90 -11.56
CA GLY A 47 -7.38 -4.61 -10.87
C GLY A 47 -7.28 -3.38 -11.78
N GLY A 48 -7.35 -3.55 -13.10
CA GLY A 48 -7.21 -2.49 -14.11
C GLY A 48 -8.48 -2.18 -14.90
N LEU A 49 -8.31 -1.34 -15.92
CA LEU A 49 -9.32 -0.90 -16.88
C LEU A 49 -9.10 -1.58 -18.23
N SER A 50 -10.16 -1.89 -18.97
CA SER A 50 -9.98 -2.20 -20.39
C SER A 50 -9.57 -0.95 -21.17
N PRO A 51 -8.85 -1.07 -22.30
CA PRO A 51 -8.54 0.10 -23.13
C PRO A 51 -9.78 0.90 -23.56
N LYS A 52 -10.92 0.22 -23.79
CA LYS A 52 -12.20 0.87 -24.11
C LYS A 52 -12.69 1.78 -22.99
N LEU A 53 -12.56 1.34 -21.73
CA LEU A 53 -12.92 2.15 -20.57
C LEU A 53 -11.98 3.35 -20.41
N LEU A 54 -10.67 3.17 -20.65
CA LEU A 54 -9.73 4.30 -20.63
C LEU A 54 -10.05 5.33 -21.72
N ILE A 55 -10.41 4.89 -22.93
CA ILE A 55 -10.88 5.76 -24.01
C ILE A 55 -12.13 6.52 -23.56
N GLY A 56 -13.14 5.84 -23.02
CA GLY A 56 -14.37 6.48 -22.53
C GLY A 56 -14.09 7.54 -21.46
N LEU A 57 -13.20 7.25 -20.49
CA LEU A 57 -12.76 8.21 -19.48
C LEU A 57 -12.04 9.42 -20.10
N ALA A 58 -11.17 9.20 -21.08
CA ALA A 58 -10.42 10.26 -21.72
C ALA A 58 -11.30 11.16 -22.60
N GLU A 59 -12.27 10.58 -23.30
CA GLU A 59 -13.29 11.35 -24.02
C GLU A 59 -14.15 12.19 -23.06
N SER A 60 -14.49 11.63 -21.90
CA SER A 60 -15.19 12.34 -20.83
C SER A 60 -14.36 13.52 -20.30
N ALA A 61 -13.05 13.31 -20.10
CA ALA A 61 -12.12 14.36 -19.71
C ALA A 61 -11.96 15.48 -20.76
N LEU A 62 -12.08 15.16 -22.05
CA LEU A 62 -12.10 16.15 -23.14
C LEU A 62 -13.40 16.97 -23.16
N ARG A 63 -14.55 16.34 -22.87
CA ARG A 63 -15.86 17.02 -22.84
C ARG A 63 -16.03 17.93 -21.64
N HIS A 64 -15.58 17.49 -20.47
CA HIS A 64 -15.93 18.10 -19.19
C HIS A 64 -14.77 18.82 -18.52
N GLY A 65 -13.52 18.39 -18.78
CA GLY A 65 -12.32 19.00 -18.20
C GLY A 65 -11.56 19.88 -19.20
N ASN A 66 -10.29 20.11 -18.92
CA ASN A 66 -9.37 20.80 -19.84
C ASN A 66 -8.61 19.84 -20.77
N GLY A 67 -9.01 18.57 -20.81
CA GLY A 67 -8.34 17.55 -21.62
C GLY A 67 -7.00 17.06 -21.07
N ILE A 68 -6.61 17.40 -19.84
CA ILE A 68 -5.41 16.86 -19.18
C ILE A 68 -5.79 15.75 -18.21
N MET A 69 -5.07 14.63 -18.32
CA MET A 69 -5.19 13.50 -17.40
C MET A 69 -3.83 13.17 -16.80
N GLU A 70 -3.83 12.76 -15.53
CA GLU A 70 -2.59 12.52 -14.78
C GLU A 70 -2.60 11.18 -14.06
N VAL A 71 -1.47 10.46 -14.06
CA VAL A 71 -1.22 9.33 -13.17
C VAL A 71 -0.35 9.81 -12.02
N THR A 72 -0.84 9.66 -10.78
CA THR A 72 -0.12 10.12 -9.59
C THR A 72 1.07 9.24 -9.27
N ALA A 73 1.95 9.72 -8.39
CA ALA A 73 3.08 8.94 -7.87
C ALA A 73 2.65 7.64 -7.18
N ARG A 74 1.39 7.55 -6.70
CA ARG A 74 0.83 6.36 -6.04
C ARG A 74 -0.01 5.47 -6.98
N GLY A 75 -0.14 5.82 -8.26
CA GLY A 75 -0.91 5.02 -9.21
C GLY A 75 -2.42 5.27 -9.18
N SER A 76 -2.85 6.50 -8.92
CA SER A 76 -4.26 6.93 -9.12
C SER A 76 -4.38 7.82 -10.36
N LEU A 77 -5.55 7.86 -10.98
CA LEU A 77 -5.84 8.74 -12.11
C LEU A 77 -6.36 10.10 -11.61
N GLN A 78 -6.03 11.19 -12.30
CA GLN A 78 -6.61 12.51 -12.07
C GLN A 78 -7.10 13.13 -13.37
N ILE A 79 -8.21 13.86 -13.30
CA ILE A 79 -8.80 14.63 -14.40
C ILE A 79 -8.89 16.09 -13.94
N ARG A 80 -8.39 17.00 -14.77
CA ARG A 80 -8.27 18.43 -14.43
C ARG A 80 -9.23 19.32 -15.22
N GLY A 81 -9.29 20.58 -14.81
CA GLY A 81 -9.98 21.62 -15.58
C GLY A 81 -11.50 21.62 -15.45
N LEU A 82 -12.01 21.01 -14.38
CA LEU A 82 -13.44 20.84 -14.19
C LEU A 82 -14.05 22.11 -13.56
N THR A 83 -15.33 22.30 -13.78
CA THR A 83 -16.21 23.18 -13.01
C THR A 83 -17.08 22.33 -12.09
N THR A 84 -17.78 22.92 -11.13
CA THR A 84 -18.70 22.17 -10.26
C THR A 84 -19.75 21.40 -11.09
N ASP A 85 -20.28 22.02 -12.14
CA ASP A 85 -21.30 21.43 -13.01
C ASP A 85 -20.73 20.31 -13.89
N SER A 86 -19.57 20.54 -14.52
CA SER A 86 -18.94 19.54 -15.38
C SER A 86 -18.36 18.36 -14.59
N ALA A 87 -17.98 18.55 -13.32
CA ALA A 87 -17.64 17.44 -12.43
C ALA A 87 -18.84 16.51 -12.19
N MET A 88 -20.07 17.04 -12.07
CA MET A 88 -21.28 16.20 -11.96
C MET A 88 -21.57 15.43 -13.25
N LEU A 89 -21.35 16.05 -14.41
CA LEU A 89 -21.52 15.39 -15.71
C LEU A 89 -20.48 14.29 -15.93
N LEU A 90 -19.22 14.56 -15.58
CA LEU A 90 -18.13 13.58 -15.58
C LEU A 90 -18.50 12.38 -14.69
N ALA A 91 -19.05 12.62 -13.50
CA ALA A 91 -19.49 11.56 -12.60
C ALA A 91 -20.58 10.67 -13.21
N ALA A 92 -21.58 11.28 -13.85
CA ALA A 92 -22.65 10.54 -14.51
C ALA A 92 -22.12 9.69 -15.68
N GLU A 93 -21.14 10.18 -16.44
CA GLU A 93 -20.52 9.40 -17.51
C GLU A 93 -19.65 8.25 -16.98
N VAL A 94 -18.88 8.48 -15.91
CA VAL A 94 -18.11 7.41 -15.23
C VAL A 94 -19.02 6.30 -14.73
N ASP A 95 -20.15 6.66 -14.12
CA ASP A 95 -21.17 5.72 -13.67
C ASP A 95 -21.81 4.97 -14.86
N ALA A 96 -22.08 5.67 -15.97
CA ALA A 96 -22.65 5.07 -17.19
C ALA A 96 -21.68 4.11 -17.90
N LEU A 97 -20.37 4.33 -17.76
CA LEU A 97 -19.32 3.42 -18.23
C LEU A 97 -19.16 2.18 -17.34
N ASP A 98 -19.94 2.07 -16.25
CA ASP A 98 -19.83 1.02 -15.22
C ASP A 98 -18.39 0.92 -14.67
N ILE A 99 -17.76 2.06 -14.44
CA ILE A 99 -16.42 2.12 -13.85
C ILE A 99 -16.58 2.20 -12.33
N ALA A 100 -16.15 1.14 -11.65
CA ALA A 100 -16.13 1.14 -10.20
C ALA A 100 -14.94 1.98 -9.70
N VAL A 101 -15.23 3.01 -8.90
CA VAL A 101 -14.20 3.83 -8.26
C VAL A 101 -14.00 3.34 -6.83
N ARG A 102 -12.76 2.99 -6.46
CA ARG A 102 -12.43 2.61 -5.07
C ARG A 102 -12.59 3.80 -4.14
N THR A 103 -13.28 3.61 -3.02
CA THR A 103 -13.54 4.63 -2.00
C THR A 103 -13.06 4.19 -0.62
N GLY A 104 -13.01 5.11 0.34
CA GLY A 104 -12.58 4.84 1.71
C GLY A 104 -11.05 4.91 1.89
N VAL A 105 -10.56 4.23 2.92
CA VAL A 105 -9.11 4.18 3.23
C VAL A 105 -8.38 3.45 2.09
N PRO A 106 -7.37 4.05 1.46
CA PRO A 106 -6.57 3.40 0.43
C PRO A 106 -5.87 2.14 0.98
N VAL A 107 -6.05 1.00 0.30
CA VAL A 107 -5.37 -0.29 0.60
C VAL A 107 -4.71 -0.78 -0.69
N GLU A 108 -3.53 -0.28 -0.99
CA GLU A 108 -2.90 -0.49 -2.30
C GLU A 108 -2.14 -1.82 -2.38
N THR A 109 -2.18 -2.43 -3.56
CA THR A 109 -1.41 -3.63 -3.92
C THR A 109 -0.49 -3.30 -5.10
N GLY A 110 0.54 -4.11 -5.31
CA GLY A 110 1.42 -3.97 -6.48
C GLY A 110 0.62 -3.99 -7.80
N PRO A 111 1.07 -3.28 -8.85
CA PRO A 111 0.30 -3.19 -10.09
C PRO A 111 0.25 -4.53 -10.86
N LEU A 112 1.21 -5.44 -10.64
CA LEU A 112 1.17 -6.80 -11.20
C LEU A 112 0.54 -7.85 -10.27
N ALA A 113 -0.12 -7.41 -9.18
CA ALA A 113 -0.73 -8.27 -8.18
C ALA A 113 -1.51 -9.45 -8.81
N GLY A 114 -1.09 -10.66 -8.47
CA GLY A 114 -1.71 -11.94 -8.83
C GLY A 114 -1.50 -12.42 -10.25
N ILE A 115 -0.64 -11.75 -11.03
CA ILE A 115 -0.18 -12.19 -12.36
C ILE A 115 1.35 -12.16 -12.47
N ASP A 116 2.04 -11.74 -11.42
CA ASP A 116 3.50 -11.67 -11.38
C ASP A 116 4.10 -13.04 -11.00
N PRO A 117 4.92 -13.67 -11.85
CA PRO A 117 5.58 -14.93 -11.53
C PRO A 117 6.60 -14.83 -10.38
N GLN A 118 7.05 -13.62 -10.02
CA GLN A 118 8.00 -13.41 -8.92
C GLN A 118 7.31 -13.18 -7.57
N GLU A 119 5.99 -13.09 -7.52
CA GLU A 119 5.27 -12.91 -6.26
C GLU A 119 5.54 -14.05 -5.26
N ILE A 120 5.82 -13.67 -4.02
CA ILE A 120 5.92 -14.61 -2.90
C ILE A 120 4.53 -15.11 -2.51
N ALA A 121 3.53 -14.22 -2.54
CA ALA A 121 2.11 -14.50 -2.29
C ALA A 121 1.21 -13.48 -3.00
N ASP A 122 0.02 -13.91 -3.46
CA ASP A 122 -0.97 -13.00 -4.04
C ASP A 122 -1.51 -12.05 -2.94
N PRO A 123 -1.30 -10.72 -3.04
CA PRO A 123 -1.71 -9.78 -2.01
C PRO A 123 -3.20 -9.41 -2.08
N ARG A 124 -3.91 -9.74 -3.17
CA ARG A 124 -5.29 -9.27 -3.40
C ARG A 124 -6.28 -9.80 -2.37
N PRO A 125 -6.28 -11.10 -1.98
CA PRO A 125 -7.21 -11.61 -0.98
C PRO A 125 -7.04 -10.92 0.38
N LEU A 126 -5.80 -10.72 0.83
CA LEU A 126 -5.50 -10.03 2.08
C LEU A 126 -5.93 -8.55 2.02
N ALA A 127 -5.64 -7.85 0.92
CA ALA A 127 -6.07 -6.47 0.73
C ALA A 127 -7.61 -6.33 0.78
N GLU A 128 -8.35 -7.22 0.11
CA GLU A 128 -9.82 -7.22 0.16
C GLU A 128 -10.34 -7.52 1.58
N ARG A 129 -9.72 -8.45 2.31
CA ARG A 129 -10.08 -8.74 3.72
C ARG A 129 -9.82 -7.56 4.65
N ILE A 130 -8.77 -6.77 4.41
CA ILE A 130 -8.49 -5.53 5.15
C ILE A 130 -9.52 -4.46 4.80
N ARG A 131 -9.82 -4.26 3.51
CA ARG A 131 -10.86 -3.29 3.07
C ARG A 131 -12.21 -3.58 3.72
N ALA A 132 -12.65 -4.84 3.69
CA ALA A 132 -13.89 -5.27 4.32
C ALA A 132 -13.89 -5.00 5.84
N ALA A 133 -12.78 -5.27 6.52
CA ALA A 133 -12.66 -5.03 7.96
C ALA A 133 -12.64 -3.53 8.32
N ILE A 134 -12.04 -2.68 7.47
CA ILE A 134 -12.06 -1.21 7.62
C ILE A 134 -13.49 -0.68 7.52
N GLU A 135 -14.25 -1.20 6.56
CA GLU A 135 -15.66 -0.85 6.34
C GLU A 135 -16.55 -1.29 7.50
N GLU A 136 -16.46 -2.56 7.91
CA GLU A 136 -17.19 -3.11 9.07
C GLU A 136 -16.91 -2.33 10.36
N ALA A 137 -15.67 -1.84 10.51
CA ALA A 137 -15.23 -1.04 11.64
C ALA A 137 -15.64 0.44 11.57
N GLY A 138 -16.21 0.91 10.46
CA GLY A 138 -16.57 2.31 10.25
C GLY A 138 -15.36 3.27 10.27
N LEU A 139 -14.16 2.78 9.93
CA LEU A 139 -12.92 3.55 10.11
C LEU A 139 -12.73 4.68 9.10
N ALA A 140 -13.35 4.58 7.91
CA ALA A 140 -13.20 5.58 6.84
C ALA A 140 -13.60 7.00 7.28
N GLN A 141 -14.59 7.13 8.19
CA GLN A 141 -15.05 8.44 8.69
C GLN A 141 -14.19 8.97 9.85
N ARG A 142 -13.42 8.10 10.49
CA ARG A 142 -12.64 8.42 11.71
C ARG A 142 -11.17 8.67 11.41
N LEU A 143 -10.66 8.13 10.32
CA LEU A 143 -9.27 8.30 9.88
C LEU A 143 -9.07 9.58 9.07
N GLY A 144 -7.84 10.07 9.09
CA GLY A 144 -7.40 11.20 8.28
C GLY A 144 -7.36 10.88 6.79
N PRO A 145 -7.49 11.90 5.91
CA PRO A 145 -7.57 11.72 4.46
C PRO A 145 -6.28 11.17 3.83
N LYS A 146 -5.18 11.12 4.57
CA LYS A 146 -3.87 10.63 4.12
C LYS A 146 -3.50 9.26 4.71
N VAL A 147 -4.33 8.69 5.58
CA VAL A 147 -4.07 7.38 6.17
C VAL A 147 -4.18 6.32 5.08
N SER A 148 -3.18 5.46 4.95
CA SER A 148 -3.15 4.43 3.89
C SER A 148 -2.49 3.12 4.32
N VAL A 149 -2.90 2.04 3.65
CA VAL A 149 -2.36 0.69 3.83
C VAL A 149 -1.73 0.21 2.53
N ILE A 150 -0.60 -0.51 2.63
CA ILE A 150 0.02 -1.24 1.52
C ILE A 150 0.03 -2.72 1.84
N VAL A 151 -0.33 -3.55 0.85
CA VAL A 151 -0.19 -5.01 0.88
C VAL A 151 0.66 -5.42 -0.33
N ASP A 152 1.90 -5.78 -0.07
CA ASP A 152 2.91 -6.11 -1.08
C ASP A 152 3.20 -7.61 -1.10
N GLY A 153 3.01 -8.24 -2.26
CA GLY A 153 3.26 -9.66 -2.47
C GLY A 153 4.73 -10.01 -2.76
N GLY A 154 5.62 -9.01 -2.88
CA GLY A 154 7.03 -9.21 -3.18
C GLY A 154 7.32 -9.53 -4.65
N GLY A 155 6.56 -8.96 -5.58
CA GLY A 155 6.76 -9.13 -7.03
C GLY A 155 7.81 -8.20 -7.64
N GLN A 156 7.92 -8.21 -8.97
CA GLN A 156 8.83 -7.38 -9.78
C GLN A 156 8.64 -5.87 -9.57
N LEU A 157 7.41 -5.43 -9.28
CA LEU A 157 7.04 -4.03 -9.10
C LEU A 157 6.53 -3.79 -7.67
N GLY A 158 7.45 -3.84 -6.72
CA GLY A 158 7.19 -3.55 -5.30
C GLY A 158 6.83 -2.09 -5.02
N LEU A 159 6.14 -1.86 -3.90
CA LEU A 159 5.63 -0.55 -3.49
C LEU A 159 6.56 0.20 -2.54
N ASP A 160 7.86 -0.15 -2.48
CA ASP A 160 8.79 0.35 -1.46
C ASP A 160 9.02 1.85 -1.46
N SER A 161 8.84 2.53 -2.58
CA SER A 161 8.92 4.00 -2.64
C SER A 161 7.67 4.72 -2.13
N VAL A 162 6.58 3.97 -1.86
CA VAL A 162 5.31 4.52 -1.41
C VAL A 162 5.22 4.47 0.11
N THR A 163 5.01 5.63 0.73
CA THR A 163 4.79 5.72 2.17
C THR A 163 3.40 5.21 2.56
N ALA A 164 3.29 4.52 3.69
CA ALA A 164 2.01 4.10 4.26
C ALA A 164 2.02 4.19 5.78
N ASP A 165 0.82 4.24 6.36
CA ASP A 165 0.64 4.15 7.80
C ASP A 165 0.80 2.71 8.26
N VAL A 166 0.32 1.75 7.47
CA VAL A 166 0.49 0.32 7.69
C VAL A 166 0.96 -0.35 6.39
N ARG A 167 1.98 -1.19 6.48
CA ARG A 167 2.51 -1.99 5.36
C ARG A 167 2.54 -3.46 5.77
N LEU A 168 2.08 -4.31 4.87
CA LEU A 168 2.17 -5.76 4.95
C LEU A 168 2.98 -6.22 3.76
N ALA A 169 4.14 -6.83 3.99
CA ALA A 169 5.00 -7.36 2.94
C ALA A 169 5.12 -8.87 3.07
N ALA A 170 4.86 -9.60 1.98
CA ALA A 170 5.07 -11.03 1.94
C ALA A 170 6.58 -11.32 2.05
N THR A 171 6.92 -12.26 2.93
CA THR A 171 8.28 -12.69 3.20
C THR A 171 8.31 -14.21 3.20
N ARG A 172 9.42 -14.78 2.73
CA ARG A 172 9.62 -16.22 2.71
C ARG A 172 10.61 -16.59 3.81
N SER A 173 10.13 -17.36 4.80
CA SER A 173 10.97 -17.95 5.86
C SER A 173 11.01 -19.46 5.65
N GLY A 174 12.01 -19.92 4.89
CA GLY A 174 12.11 -21.30 4.43
C GLY A 174 10.93 -21.68 3.52
N ALA A 175 10.18 -22.71 3.91
CA ALA A 175 8.98 -23.15 3.19
C ALA A 175 7.70 -22.40 3.57
N ARG A 176 7.74 -21.54 4.60
CA ARG A 176 6.57 -20.79 5.08
C ARG A 176 6.55 -19.39 4.50
N ILE A 177 5.36 -18.96 4.09
CA ILE A 177 5.08 -17.58 3.73
C ILE A 177 4.57 -16.89 4.99
N GLN A 178 5.16 -15.74 5.32
CA GLN A 178 4.72 -14.89 6.42
C GLN A 178 4.61 -13.45 5.93
N TRP A 179 3.76 -12.66 6.57
CA TRP A 179 3.59 -11.24 6.32
C TRP A 179 4.33 -10.44 7.38
N GLN A 180 5.32 -9.66 6.96
CA GLN A 180 5.94 -8.65 7.80
C GLN A 180 5.00 -7.45 7.87
N VAL A 181 4.49 -7.15 9.07
CA VAL A 181 3.71 -5.95 9.33
C VAL A 181 4.66 -4.85 9.82
N SER A 182 4.61 -3.69 9.19
CA SER A 182 5.35 -2.50 9.58
C SER A 182 4.46 -1.27 9.54
N VAL A 183 4.86 -0.21 10.24
CA VAL A 183 4.10 1.04 10.33
C VAL A 183 4.97 2.26 10.09
N ALA A 184 4.33 3.33 9.65
CA ALA A 184 4.91 4.67 9.53
C ALA A 184 6.20 4.70 8.70
N GLY A 185 6.06 4.72 7.37
CA GLY A 185 7.21 4.88 6.50
C GLY A 185 7.03 4.29 5.11
N ASP A 186 8.13 4.19 4.40
CA ASP A 186 8.29 3.50 3.13
C ASP A 186 8.98 2.14 3.33
N GLY A 187 9.35 1.43 2.26
CA GLY A 187 9.99 0.12 2.36
C GLY A 187 11.35 0.12 3.07
N GLN A 188 11.97 1.28 3.28
CA GLN A 188 13.30 1.43 3.88
C GLN A 188 13.26 1.87 5.34
N ASN A 189 12.32 2.74 5.71
CA ASN A 189 12.26 3.37 7.03
C ASN A 189 11.02 3.00 7.87
N ALA A 190 10.10 2.18 7.34
CA ALA A 190 8.97 1.71 8.12
C ALA A 190 9.42 0.92 9.35
N LYS A 191 8.78 1.17 10.49
CA LYS A 191 9.08 0.51 11.75
C LYS A 191 8.48 -0.91 11.72
N PRO A 192 9.30 -1.98 11.76
CA PRO A 192 8.77 -3.34 11.81
C PRO A 192 8.02 -3.57 13.12
N LEU A 193 6.85 -4.21 13.04
CA LEU A 193 6.06 -4.62 14.20
C LEU A 193 6.24 -6.09 14.49
N ALA A 194 5.88 -6.97 13.56
CA ALA A 194 6.17 -8.39 13.64
C ALA A 194 5.79 -9.17 12.37
N PHE A 195 6.05 -10.48 12.41
CA PHE A 195 5.77 -11.44 11.35
C PHE A 195 4.55 -12.29 11.71
N ALA A 196 3.55 -12.32 10.85
CA ALA A 196 2.29 -13.04 11.07
C ALA A 196 1.91 -13.93 9.88
N ASP A 197 1.02 -14.88 10.12
CA ASP A 197 0.19 -15.42 9.04
C ASP A 197 -0.80 -14.36 8.51
N GLU A 198 -1.49 -14.68 7.42
CA GLU A 198 -2.41 -13.75 6.77
C GLU A 198 -3.52 -13.22 7.70
N GLY A 199 -4.05 -14.07 8.58
CA GLY A 199 -5.13 -13.71 9.50
C GLY A 199 -4.66 -12.73 10.57
N ALA A 200 -3.58 -13.08 11.26
CA ALA A 200 -2.99 -12.23 12.29
C ALA A 200 -2.49 -10.90 11.70
N ALA A 201 -1.90 -10.90 10.49
CA ALA A 201 -1.42 -9.69 9.84
C ALA A 201 -2.57 -8.72 9.52
N ARG A 202 -3.71 -9.25 9.05
CA ARG A 202 -4.94 -8.49 8.82
C ARG A 202 -5.46 -7.87 10.12
N ASP A 203 -5.51 -8.63 11.20
CA ASP A 203 -6.05 -8.15 12.47
C ASP A 203 -5.16 -7.06 13.09
N ILE A 204 -3.83 -7.19 12.98
CA ILE A 204 -2.87 -6.19 13.44
C ILE A 204 -2.97 -4.91 12.61
N ALA A 205 -3.12 -5.02 11.29
CA ALA A 205 -3.31 -3.87 10.43
C ALA A 205 -4.57 -3.08 10.82
N VAL A 206 -5.69 -3.78 11.04
CA VAL A 206 -6.95 -3.16 11.47
C VAL A 206 -6.84 -2.57 12.88
N ALA A 207 -6.15 -3.24 13.80
CA ALA A 207 -5.90 -2.72 15.14
C ALA A 207 -5.06 -1.44 15.11
N ALA A 208 -4.01 -1.39 14.29
CA ALA A 208 -3.20 -0.18 14.11
C ALA A 208 -4.06 0.98 13.59
N LEU A 209 -4.93 0.73 12.59
CA LEU A 209 -5.86 1.74 12.07
C LEU A 209 -6.86 2.21 13.13
N ARG A 210 -7.37 1.32 14.00
CA ARG A 210 -8.24 1.71 15.12
C ARG A 210 -7.51 2.64 16.09
N MET A 211 -6.26 2.33 16.45
CA MET A 211 -5.46 3.17 17.33
C MET A 211 -5.17 4.55 16.73
N ILE A 212 -4.96 4.64 15.41
CA ILE A 212 -4.82 5.93 14.71
C ILE A 212 -6.15 6.69 14.78
N ALA A 213 -7.26 6.03 14.48
CA ALA A 213 -8.59 6.63 14.50
C ALA A 213 -9.01 7.14 15.89
N GLU A 214 -8.52 6.53 16.97
CA GLU A 214 -8.73 6.99 18.36
C GLU A 214 -7.98 8.29 18.69
N LYS A 215 -6.83 8.52 18.04
CA LYS A 215 -6.07 9.78 18.20
C LYS A 215 -6.69 10.95 17.42
N GLY A 216 -7.57 10.66 16.46
CA GLY A 216 -8.31 11.65 15.70
C GLY A 216 -7.90 11.74 14.23
N ARG A 217 -8.55 12.64 13.51
CA ARG A 217 -8.47 12.73 12.04
C ARG A 217 -7.15 13.29 11.51
N GLU A 218 -6.35 13.94 12.35
CA GLU A 218 -5.02 14.43 11.97
C GLU A 218 -3.90 13.43 12.31
N ALA A 219 -4.24 12.32 12.97
CA ALA A 219 -3.25 11.34 13.41
C ALA A 219 -2.81 10.41 12.28
N HIS A 220 -1.57 9.96 12.39
CA HIS A 220 -0.90 9.00 11.55
C HIS A 220 -0.28 7.88 12.39
N ALA A 221 0.16 6.81 11.74
CA ALA A 221 0.85 5.72 12.44
C ALA A 221 2.12 6.18 13.17
N ARG A 222 2.76 7.25 12.68
CA ARG A 222 3.94 7.85 13.33
C ARG A 222 3.65 8.44 14.71
N ASP A 223 2.38 8.74 15.00
CA ASP A 223 1.92 9.33 16.26
C ASP A 223 1.55 8.28 17.30
N LEU A 224 1.66 6.98 16.97
CA LEU A 224 1.50 5.88 17.90
C LEU A 224 2.68 5.83 18.88
N SER A 225 2.36 5.69 20.16
CA SER A 225 3.38 5.55 21.22
C SER A 225 4.06 4.19 21.17
N GLU A 226 5.27 4.08 21.73
CA GLU A 226 6.00 2.80 21.84
C GLU A 226 5.18 1.70 22.52
N ARG A 227 4.36 2.06 23.53
CA ARG A 227 3.45 1.11 24.19
C ARG A 227 2.38 0.56 23.25
N GLN A 228 1.82 1.42 22.39
CA GLN A 228 0.84 1.00 21.39
C GLN A 228 1.49 0.08 20.34
N LEU A 229 2.69 0.43 19.87
CA LEU A 229 3.45 -0.40 18.94
C LEU A 229 3.82 -1.77 19.55
N ALA A 230 4.27 -1.79 20.81
CA ALA A 230 4.56 -3.01 21.54
C ALA A 230 3.30 -3.87 21.75
N SER A 231 2.15 -3.24 22.00
CA SER A 231 0.87 -3.95 22.10
C SER A 231 0.51 -4.62 20.78
N LEU A 232 0.63 -3.93 19.64
CA LEU A 232 0.39 -4.50 18.31
C LEU A 232 1.34 -5.66 18.00
N ALA A 233 2.62 -5.53 18.33
CA ALA A 233 3.60 -6.60 18.17
C ALA A 233 3.30 -7.82 19.06
N GLY A 234 2.59 -7.63 20.19
CA GLY A 234 2.16 -8.71 21.09
C GLY A 234 0.99 -9.55 20.59
N TRP A 235 0.25 -9.10 19.56
CA TRP A 235 -0.90 -9.83 19.00
C TRP A 235 -0.50 -11.07 18.18
N HIS A 236 0.80 -11.33 18.03
CA HIS A 236 1.36 -12.49 17.34
C HIS A 236 1.47 -13.76 18.20
N SER A 237 1.07 -13.73 19.48
CA SER A 237 1.09 -14.94 20.30
C SER A 237 -0.13 -15.80 20.04
N THR A 238 0.01 -16.78 19.15
CA THR A 238 -0.62 -18.08 19.36
C THR A 238 -0.35 -18.51 20.80
N ALA A 239 -1.37 -19.02 21.49
CA ALA A 239 -1.34 -19.36 22.91
C ALA A 239 0.03 -19.89 23.39
N PRO A 240 0.57 -19.37 24.51
CA PRO A 240 1.76 -19.98 25.09
C PRO A 240 1.47 -21.48 25.30
N PRO A 241 2.42 -22.39 25.03
CA PRO A 241 2.25 -23.77 25.43
C PRO A 241 1.95 -23.74 26.93
N SER A 242 0.81 -24.31 27.30
CA SER A 242 0.34 -24.36 28.66
C SER A 242 1.29 -25.24 29.47
N VAL A 243 2.44 -24.70 29.84
CA VAL A 243 3.27 -25.24 30.90
C VAL A 243 2.75 -24.56 32.15
N LEU A 244 1.70 -25.16 32.72
CA LEU A 244 1.37 -24.95 34.12
C LEU A 244 2.65 -25.22 34.92
N PRO A 245 3.15 -24.28 35.74
CA PRO A 245 3.92 -24.69 36.89
C PRO A 245 2.95 -25.43 37.82
N ASP A 246 3.19 -26.73 38.01
CA ASP A 246 2.62 -27.50 39.12
C ASP A 246 3.04 -26.82 40.43
N ILE A 247 2.22 -25.89 40.91
CA ILE A 247 2.24 -25.44 42.30
C ILE A 247 1.27 -26.33 43.08
N SER A 248 1.75 -27.52 43.45
CA SER A 248 1.17 -28.27 44.56
C SER A 248 1.70 -27.70 45.89
N PRO A 249 0.84 -27.25 46.82
CA PRO A 249 1.28 -26.84 48.14
C PRO A 249 1.34 -28.08 49.04
N SER A 250 2.54 -28.55 49.37
CA SER A 250 2.75 -29.51 50.45
C SER A 250 3.73 -28.95 51.48
N ARG A 251 3.14 -28.24 52.45
CA ARG A 251 3.36 -28.34 53.91
C ARG A 251 4.69 -28.95 54.39
N GLY A 252 5.48 -28.15 55.12
CA GLY A 252 6.61 -28.56 55.97
C GLY A 252 7.58 -27.38 56.17
N GLU A 253 7.39 -26.55 57.19
CA GLU A 253 8.11 -26.59 58.48
C GLU A 253 9.53 -25.95 58.48
N ILE A 254 9.60 -24.77 59.13
CA ILE A 254 10.62 -24.22 60.07
C ILE A 254 12.14 -24.26 59.79
N GLY A 255 12.78 -23.11 60.04
CA GLY A 255 14.20 -22.93 60.37
C GLY A 255 14.82 -21.68 59.69
N SER A 256 14.66 -20.47 60.22
CA SER A 256 15.64 -19.75 61.06
C SER A 256 17.09 -19.73 60.54
N PHE A 257 17.60 -18.55 60.15
CA PHE A 257 18.67 -17.80 60.85
C PHE A 257 19.38 -16.78 59.92
N THR A 258 19.43 -15.55 60.43
CA THR A 258 20.53 -14.56 60.40
C THR A 258 21.15 -14.03 59.09
N ALA A 259 20.93 -12.72 58.92
CA ALA A 259 21.93 -11.64 58.86
C ALA A 259 22.88 -11.51 57.65
N GLY A 260 22.88 -10.29 57.08
CA GLY A 260 24.05 -9.76 56.36
C GLY A 260 23.72 -8.97 55.09
N SER A 261 23.28 -7.73 55.23
CA SER A 261 23.57 -6.64 54.27
C SER A 261 24.87 -5.94 54.70
N PRO A 262 25.46 -4.95 53.99
CA PRO A 262 25.40 -4.54 52.56
C PRO A 262 26.80 -4.13 51.98
N LEU A 263 26.78 -3.40 50.85
CA LEU A 263 27.80 -2.45 50.28
C LEU A 263 28.89 -3.08 49.39
N ALA A 264 29.38 -2.43 48.32
CA ALA A 264 29.50 -1.00 48.03
C ALA A 264 29.53 -0.67 46.52
N ALA A 265 29.36 0.61 46.25
CA ALA A 265 29.33 1.27 44.95
C ALA A 265 30.69 1.86 44.51
N SER A 266 30.74 2.25 43.23
CA SER A 266 31.48 3.37 42.61
C SER A 266 33.02 3.31 42.52
N THR A 267 33.54 3.58 41.32
CA THR A 267 34.26 4.85 41.06
C THR A 267 34.45 5.12 39.56
N VAL A 268 34.30 6.40 39.25
CA VAL A 268 34.46 7.13 37.99
C VAL A 268 35.96 7.38 37.71
N GLY A 269 36.35 7.44 36.44
CA GLY A 269 37.64 7.98 35.99
C GLY A 269 37.53 8.60 34.61
N GLU A 270 37.56 9.93 34.55
CA GLU A 270 37.50 10.77 33.35
C GLU A 270 38.80 11.58 33.22
N ARG A 271 39.37 11.66 32.00
CA ARG A 271 40.32 12.65 31.43
C ARG A 271 40.98 12.00 30.21
N GLY A 272 41.21 12.60 29.06
CA GLY A 272 41.11 13.97 28.56
C GLY A 272 42.04 14.02 27.33
N SER A 273 41.51 14.37 26.16
CA SER A 273 42.26 14.59 24.90
C SER A 273 43.08 15.90 24.96
N PRO A 274 44.03 16.19 24.04
CA PRO A 274 43.66 16.76 22.72
C PRO A 274 44.64 16.57 21.53
N SER A 275 44.11 16.86 20.32
CA SER A 275 44.77 17.29 19.06
C SER A 275 45.65 16.26 18.30
N ALA A 276 45.72 16.17 16.96
CA ALA A 276 45.57 17.17 15.90
C ALA A 276 45.25 16.52 14.53
N ILE A 277 44.80 17.34 13.57
CA ILE A 277 44.26 17.03 12.23
C ILE A 277 45.35 17.21 11.15
N SER A 278 45.45 16.33 10.14
CA SER A 278 45.45 16.67 8.68
C SER A 278 45.85 15.51 7.73
N PRO A 279 45.47 15.58 6.43
CA PRO A 279 45.16 14.42 5.58
C PRO A 279 46.17 14.16 4.44
N LEU A 280 46.04 13.02 3.73
CA LEU A 280 46.36 12.93 2.30
C LEU A 280 45.75 11.67 1.64
N GLU A 281 45.41 11.85 0.36
CA GLU A 281 44.59 11.02 -0.53
C GLU A 281 45.29 9.77 -1.12
N GLY A 282 44.48 8.87 -1.68
CA GLY A 282 44.83 7.83 -2.68
C GLY A 282 45.29 6.49 -2.09
N GLU A 283 44.89 5.30 -2.52
CA GLU A 283 44.12 4.80 -3.67
C GLU A 283 43.54 3.41 -3.33
N MET A 284 42.64 2.97 -4.20
CA MET A 284 41.83 1.74 -4.20
C MET A 284 42.58 0.43 -3.95
N SER A 285 41.91 -0.51 -3.28
CA SER A 285 41.95 -1.93 -3.67
C SER A 285 40.71 -2.67 -3.18
N GLY A 286 40.17 -3.49 -4.08
CA GLY A 286 38.80 -3.98 -4.04
C GLY A 286 38.50 -5.04 -2.98
N ARG A 287 37.29 -4.92 -2.43
CA ARG A 287 36.28 -5.97 -2.26
C ARG A 287 35.19 -5.40 -1.36
N THR A 288 33.99 -5.31 -1.91
CA THR A 288 32.78 -5.35 -1.09
C THR A 288 31.81 -6.31 -1.74
N GLU A 289 31.75 -7.48 -1.12
CA GLU A 289 30.59 -8.35 -1.10
C GLU A 289 29.39 -7.57 -0.53
N GLY A 290 28.18 -7.91 -1.00
CA GLY A 290 26.97 -7.80 -0.19
C GLY A 290 26.35 -6.40 -0.08
N GLY A 291 25.35 -6.16 -0.92
CA GLY A 291 24.41 -5.05 -0.74
C GLY A 291 23.58 -4.80 -1.98
N ALA A 292 22.84 -5.81 -2.45
CA ALA A 292 21.71 -5.52 -3.34
C ALA A 292 20.70 -4.72 -2.52
N VAL A 293 20.87 -3.39 -2.46
CA VAL A 293 19.74 -2.50 -2.26
C VAL A 293 18.92 -2.69 -3.54
N GLU A 294 17.99 -3.64 -3.49
CA GLU A 294 17.07 -3.92 -4.57
C GLU A 294 16.21 -2.67 -4.74
N HIS A 295 16.64 -1.78 -5.63
CA HIS A 295 15.90 -0.57 -5.92
C HIS A 295 14.60 -1.03 -6.58
N SER A 296 13.46 -0.70 -5.98
CA SER A 296 12.12 -0.89 -6.55
C SER A 296 12.17 -0.59 -8.06
N ARG A 297 11.94 -1.63 -8.86
CA ARG A 297 12.09 -1.55 -10.30
C ARG A 297 11.05 -0.55 -10.83
N ARG A 298 11.49 0.42 -11.63
CA ARG A 298 10.56 1.39 -12.21
C ARG A 298 9.58 0.64 -13.13
N PRO A 299 8.28 1.00 -13.16
CA PRO A 299 7.27 0.38 -14.00
C PRO A 299 7.36 0.84 -15.46
N ILE A 300 8.55 0.72 -16.05
CA ILE A 300 8.87 1.13 -17.42
C ILE A 300 9.58 -0.03 -18.11
N GLY A 301 9.14 -0.36 -19.33
CA GLY A 301 9.69 -1.46 -20.13
C GLY A 301 8.83 -2.72 -20.08
N PHE A 302 9.41 -3.83 -20.52
CA PHE A 302 8.70 -5.12 -20.61
C PHE A 302 8.82 -5.92 -19.31
N PHE A 303 7.70 -6.50 -18.89
CA PHE A 303 7.60 -7.39 -17.73
C PHE A 303 6.94 -8.69 -18.17
N ASN A 304 7.58 -9.81 -17.84
CA ASN A 304 6.98 -11.12 -18.05
C ASN A 304 5.96 -11.37 -16.95
N VAL A 305 4.71 -11.67 -17.33
CA VAL A 305 3.62 -12.06 -16.42
C VAL A 305 3.16 -13.47 -16.78
N SER A 306 2.43 -14.16 -15.89
CA SER A 306 2.20 -15.62 -16.00
C SER A 306 1.76 -16.13 -17.38
N HIS A 307 0.94 -15.36 -18.09
CA HIS A 307 0.37 -15.76 -19.39
C HIS A 307 0.47 -14.68 -20.47
N ALA A 308 1.25 -13.61 -20.26
CA ALA A 308 1.35 -12.47 -21.16
C ALA A 308 2.64 -11.66 -20.93
N THR A 309 2.77 -10.56 -21.65
CA THR A 309 3.82 -9.56 -21.43
C THR A 309 3.16 -8.24 -21.10
N ALA A 310 3.51 -7.65 -19.96
CA ALA A 310 3.09 -6.29 -19.64
C ALA A 310 4.12 -5.27 -20.18
N LEU A 311 3.64 -4.21 -20.82
CA LEU A 311 4.45 -3.06 -21.22
C LEU A 311 4.16 -1.87 -20.30
N GLY A 312 5.16 -1.45 -19.53
CA GLY A 312 5.09 -0.24 -18.72
C GLY A 312 5.51 1.00 -19.49
N ILE A 313 4.64 2.01 -19.52
CA ILE A 313 4.89 3.31 -20.15
C ILE A 313 4.70 4.40 -19.09
N ALA A 314 5.76 5.17 -18.83
CA ALA A 314 5.66 6.35 -17.97
C ALA A 314 5.12 7.55 -18.76
N LEU A 315 4.24 8.31 -18.13
CA LEU A 315 3.78 9.59 -18.68
C LEU A 315 4.79 10.69 -18.29
N PRO A 316 5.13 11.63 -19.19
CA PRO A 316 5.98 12.77 -18.85
C PRO A 316 5.42 13.54 -17.66
N TYR A 317 6.16 13.57 -16.54
CA TYR A 317 5.69 14.12 -15.27
C TYR A 317 4.34 13.55 -14.77
N GLY A 318 3.93 12.39 -15.26
CA GLY A 318 2.62 11.80 -14.99
C GLY A 318 1.47 12.43 -15.73
N SER A 319 1.69 13.40 -16.62
CA SER A 319 0.64 14.17 -17.27
C SER A 319 0.60 13.86 -18.77
N MET A 320 -0.59 13.71 -19.33
CA MET A 320 -0.77 13.49 -20.76
C MET A 320 -2.10 14.11 -21.23
N PRO A 321 -2.11 14.74 -22.42
CA PRO A 321 -3.36 15.12 -23.08
C PRO A 321 -4.24 13.89 -23.34
N ALA A 322 -5.55 14.03 -23.09
CA ALA A 322 -6.51 12.95 -23.18
C ALA A 322 -6.62 12.38 -24.60
N ASP A 323 -6.47 13.19 -25.65
CA ASP A 323 -6.42 12.75 -27.04
C ASP A 323 -5.22 11.81 -27.32
N LYS A 324 -4.06 12.06 -26.68
CA LYS A 324 -2.90 11.18 -26.76
C LYS A 324 -3.11 9.87 -26.01
N LEU A 325 -3.79 9.90 -24.86
CA LEU A 325 -4.18 8.67 -24.15
C LEU A 325 -5.20 7.85 -24.95
N ILE A 326 -6.14 8.49 -25.65
CA ILE A 326 -7.07 7.82 -26.57
C ILE A 326 -6.29 7.13 -27.68
N ALA A 327 -5.39 7.85 -28.37
CA ALA A 327 -4.58 7.28 -29.44
C ALA A 327 -3.70 6.11 -28.94
N LEU A 328 -3.11 6.24 -27.76
CA LEU A 328 -2.32 5.18 -27.13
C LEU A 328 -3.17 3.94 -26.81
N ALA A 329 -4.37 4.12 -26.24
CA ALA A 329 -5.29 3.03 -25.91
C ALA A 329 -5.87 2.36 -27.17
N GLN A 330 -6.14 3.12 -28.23
CA GLN A 330 -6.55 2.58 -29.54
C GLN A 330 -5.44 1.74 -30.16
N HIS A 331 -4.18 2.18 -30.08
CA HIS A 331 -3.06 1.39 -30.54
C HIS A 331 -2.89 0.11 -29.70
N ALA A 332 -3.03 0.21 -28.38
CA ALA A 332 -3.01 -0.95 -27.48
C ALA A 332 -4.10 -1.99 -27.84
N LEU A 333 -5.32 -1.54 -28.19
CA LEU A 333 -6.36 -2.45 -28.69
C LEU A 333 -5.93 -3.21 -29.95
N SER A 334 -5.22 -2.55 -30.87
CA SER A 334 -4.71 -3.21 -32.08
C SER A 334 -3.63 -4.27 -31.79
N LEU A 335 -3.01 -4.20 -30.62
CA LEU A 335 -2.03 -5.15 -30.11
C LEU A 335 -2.63 -6.20 -29.16
N ASN A 336 -3.97 -6.29 -29.10
CA ASN A 336 -4.71 -7.19 -28.22
C ASN A 336 -4.53 -6.94 -26.72
N THR A 337 -4.16 -5.72 -26.31
CA THR A 337 -4.19 -5.35 -24.89
C THR A 337 -5.61 -5.49 -24.35
N THR A 338 -5.75 -6.21 -23.27
CA THR A 338 -7.04 -6.50 -22.62
C THR A 338 -7.22 -5.68 -21.36
N GLU A 339 -6.12 -5.33 -20.69
CA GLU A 339 -6.13 -4.63 -19.40
C GLU A 339 -5.04 -3.55 -19.37
N ILE A 340 -5.37 -2.42 -18.76
CA ILE A 340 -4.47 -1.32 -18.46
C ILE A 340 -4.52 -1.06 -16.96
N ARG A 341 -3.39 -1.19 -16.28
CA ARG A 341 -3.27 -0.91 -14.84
C ARG A 341 -2.51 0.38 -14.60
N LEU A 342 -2.99 1.18 -13.65
CA LEU A 342 -2.27 2.32 -13.13
C LEU A 342 -1.15 1.82 -12.22
N ALA A 343 0.04 2.39 -12.35
CA ALA A 343 1.18 2.04 -11.53
C ALA A 343 1.75 3.27 -10.80
N PRO A 344 2.29 3.09 -9.58
CA PRO A 344 3.11 4.10 -8.93
C PRO A 344 4.26 4.58 -9.83
N GLY A 345 4.85 5.72 -9.52
CA GLY A 345 5.88 6.30 -10.41
C GLY A 345 5.31 6.86 -11.72
N ARG A 346 3.98 7.10 -11.76
CA ARG A 346 3.29 7.83 -12.84
C ARG A 346 3.25 7.07 -14.18
N ALA A 347 3.01 5.77 -14.13
CA ALA A 347 3.03 4.90 -15.31
C ALA A 347 1.72 4.14 -15.51
N LEU A 348 1.55 3.64 -16.73
CA LEU A 348 0.50 2.71 -17.14
C LEU A 348 1.15 1.39 -17.56
N LEU A 349 0.58 0.27 -17.12
CA LEU A 349 0.94 -1.07 -17.57
C LEU A 349 -0.12 -1.58 -18.53
N PHE A 350 0.29 -1.93 -19.75
CA PHE A 350 -0.56 -2.50 -20.80
C PHE A 350 -0.35 -4.01 -20.85
N LEU A 351 -1.42 -4.79 -20.66
CA LEU A 351 -1.44 -6.25 -20.47
C LEU A 351 -2.18 -6.97 -21.60
#